data_AF-A0A800F9Z6-F1
#
_entry.id   AF-A0A800F9Z6-F1
#
_cell.length_a   1.000
_cell.length_b   1.000
_cell.length_c   1.000
_cell.angle_alpha   90.00
_cell.angle_beta   90.00
_cell.angle_gamma   90.00
#
_symmetry.space_group_name_H-M   'P 1'
#
loop_
_entity.id
_entity.type
_entity.pdbx_description
1 polymer ?
#
loop_
_entity_poly.entity_id
_entity_poly.type
_entity_poly.pdbx_seq_one_letter_code
_entity_poly.pdbx_strand_id
1 'polypeptide(L)'
;MNNRTIGGIVVGVVLLLGLTGWASTAPYLSNQGLGRTPGVIIGGTDTPAPSDFTSLNGGRGPLIMKMAGFPPFVVHLSYAGTPDGVITATRPDGGYWARRVREGTGDGWLRFGDETFAMHAAEVVGEARIPLLEQWSARTGMPM
;
A
#
# COMPACT_ATOMS: atom_id res chain seq x y z
N MET A 1 -9.06 -43.42 31.63
CA MET A 1 -9.28 -41.95 31.53
C MET A 1 -10.63 -41.63 32.15
N ASN A 2 -10.75 -40.61 33.00
CA ASN A 2 -12.01 -40.38 33.73
C ASN A 2 -13.03 -39.60 32.86
N ASN A 3 -14.31 -39.65 33.24
CA ASN A 3 -15.40 -39.02 32.49
C ASN A 3 -15.24 -37.50 32.35
N ARG A 4 -14.55 -36.85 33.29
CA ARG A 4 -14.26 -35.40 33.24
C ARG A 4 -13.22 -35.07 32.17
N THR A 5 -12.17 -35.90 32.05
CA THR A 5 -11.15 -35.76 31.00
C THR A 5 -11.75 -36.03 29.63
N ILE A 6 -12.58 -37.08 29.49
CA ILE A 6 -13.30 -37.36 28.23
C ILE A 6 -14.24 -36.19 27.88
N GLY A 7 -15.00 -35.68 28.85
CA GLY A 7 -15.88 -34.53 28.66
C GLY A 7 -15.16 -33.26 28.20
N GLY A 8 -14.00 -32.96 28.79
CA GLY A 8 -13.18 -31.82 28.39
C GLY A 8 -12.64 -31.94 26.96
N ILE A 9 -12.20 -33.14 26.56
CA ILE A 9 -11.73 -33.41 25.18
C ILE A 9 -12.88 -33.23 24.18
N VAL A 10 -14.06 -33.78 24.48
CA VAL A 10 -15.23 -33.67 23.60
C VAL A 10 -15.63 -32.20 23.39
N VAL A 11 -15.71 -31.42 24.47
CA VAL A 11 -16.02 -29.98 24.39
C VAL A 11 -14.96 -29.24 23.57
N GLY A 12 -13.67 -29.52 23.79
CA GLY A 12 -12.59 -28.91 23.03
C GLY A 12 -12.66 -29.20 21.53
N VAL A 13 -12.96 -30.44 21.15
CA VAL A 13 -13.12 -30.84 19.73
C VAL A 13 -14.32 -30.15 19.10
N VAL A 14 -15.47 -30.08 19.80
CA VAL A 14 -16.67 -29.41 19.28
C VAL A 14 -16.42 -27.92 19.05
N LEU A 15 -15.76 -27.24 19.98
CA LEU A 15 -15.41 -25.82 19.84
C LEU A 15 -14.45 -25.58 18.68
N LEU A 16 -13.43 -26.43 18.54
CA LEU A 16 -12.47 -26.34 17.45
C LEU A 16 -13.16 -26.50 16.09
N LEU A 17 -13.96 -27.56 15.92
CA LEU A 17 -14.70 -27.80 14.68
C LEU A 17 -15.69 -26.67 14.38
N GLY A 18 -16.38 -26.15 15.40
CA GLY A 18 -17.28 -25.00 15.25
C GLY A 18 -16.57 -23.73 14.79
N LEU A 19 -15.43 -23.38 15.42
CA LEU A 19 -14.60 -22.23 15.05
C LEU A 19 -14.02 -22.37 13.65
N THR A 20 -13.49 -23.55 13.31
CA THR A 20 -12.93 -23.81 11.97
C THR A 20 -14.01 -23.79 10.89
N GLY A 21 -15.16 -24.41 11.15
CA GLY A 21 -16.32 -24.37 10.25
C GLY A 21 -16.79 -22.94 10.03
N TRP A 22 -16.99 -22.19 11.13
CA TRP A 22 -17.37 -20.78 11.07
C TRP A 22 -16.34 -19.93 10.32
N ALA A 23 -15.05 -20.03 10.60
CA ALA A 23 -14.02 -19.26 9.89
C ALA A 23 -14.03 -19.54 8.36
N SER A 24 -14.36 -20.77 7.97
CA SER A 24 -14.38 -21.22 6.56
C SER A 24 -15.66 -20.80 5.83
N THR A 25 -16.79 -20.67 6.53
CA THR A 25 -18.10 -20.35 5.92
C THR A 25 -18.65 -18.98 6.29
N ALA A 26 -18.00 -18.28 7.22
CA ALA A 26 -18.42 -16.96 7.65
C ALA A 26 -18.42 -16.01 6.44
N PRO A 27 -19.38 -15.07 6.38
CA PRO A 27 -19.61 -14.18 5.24
C PRO A 27 -18.56 -13.06 5.19
N TYR A 28 -17.27 -13.41 5.26
CA TYR A 28 -16.17 -12.49 4.98
C TYR A 28 -16.05 -12.30 3.47
N LEU A 29 -15.64 -11.09 3.07
CA LEU A 29 -15.46 -10.73 1.66
C LEU A 29 -14.63 -11.79 0.91
N SER A 30 -13.59 -12.34 1.51
CA SER A 30 -12.75 -13.41 0.93
C SER A 30 -13.49 -14.73 0.67
N ASN A 31 -14.36 -15.18 1.57
CA ASN A 31 -15.12 -16.42 1.40
C ASN A 31 -16.27 -16.26 0.39
N GLN A 32 -16.67 -15.03 0.08
CA GLN A 32 -17.69 -14.69 -0.91
C GLN A 32 -17.11 -14.41 -2.31
N GLY A 33 -15.82 -14.69 -2.54
CA GLY A 33 -15.15 -14.37 -3.81
C GLY A 33 -14.90 -12.87 -4.03
N LEU A 34 -15.20 -12.03 -3.04
CA LEU A 34 -15.03 -10.57 -3.04
C LEU A 34 -13.74 -10.13 -2.33
N GLY A 35 -12.93 -11.05 -1.79
CA GLY A 35 -11.62 -10.75 -1.19
C GLY A 35 -10.57 -10.30 -2.22
N ARG A 36 -10.96 -10.31 -3.49
CA ARG A 36 -10.27 -9.69 -4.61
C ARG A 36 -11.32 -8.88 -5.35
N THR A 37 -11.56 -7.64 -4.95
CA THR A 37 -12.25 -6.67 -5.80
C THR A 37 -11.19 -5.93 -6.64
N PRO A 38 -10.77 -6.45 -7.81
CA PRO A 38 -10.06 -5.62 -8.77
C PRO A 38 -11.01 -4.50 -9.24
N GLY A 39 -10.51 -3.28 -9.27
CA GLY A 39 -11.28 -2.14 -9.78
C GLY A 39 -10.99 -0.82 -9.08
N VAL A 40 -9.72 -0.53 -8.75
CA VAL A 40 -9.38 0.80 -8.24
C VAL A 40 -9.17 1.75 -9.42
N ILE A 41 -10.08 2.70 -9.55
CA ILE A 41 -9.97 3.81 -10.49
C ILE A 41 -9.20 4.92 -9.78
N ILE A 42 -8.01 5.24 -10.30
CA ILE A 42 -7.48 6.59 -10.13
C ILE A 42 -8.22 7.41 -11.18
N GLY A 43 -9.21 8.21 -10.76
CA GLY A 43 -9.88 9.17 -11.65
C GLY A 43 -9.00 10.40 -11.85
N GLY A 44 -9.56 11.48 -12.39
CA GLY A 44 -8.83 12.74 -12.61
C GLY A 44 -8.52 12.94 -14.09
N THR A 45 -7.81 14.02 -14.39
CA THR A 45 -7.40 14.41 -15.74
C THR A 45 -6.04 13.79 -16.02
N ASP A 46 -5.89 13.15 -17.18
CA ASP A 46 -4.58 12.73 -17.68
C ASP A 46 -3.75 13.98 -17.98
N THR A 47 -2.69 14.16 -17.21
CA THR A 47 -1.86 15.37 -17.19
C THR A 47 -0.41 14.99 -17.54
N PRO A 48 0.23 15.70 -18.49
CA PRO A 48 1.65 15.55 -18.73
C PRO A 48 2.47 15.82 -17.45
N ALA A 49 3.56 15.09 -17.25
CA ALA A 49 4.43 15.32 -16.11
C ALA A 49 4.94 16.79 -16.12
N PRO A 50 4.86 17.52 -14.99
CA PRO A 50 5.43 18.85 -14.91
C PRO A 50 6.95 18.78 -15.04
N SER A 51 7.57 19.86 -15.51
CA SER A 51 9.03 19.98 -15.54
C SER A 51 9.66 20.14 -14.14
N ASP A 52 8.83 20.38 -13.12
CA ASP A 52 9.24 20.53 -11.73
C ASP A 52 8.09 20.14 -10.79
N PHE A 53 8.28 19.07 -10.01
CA PHE A 53 7.30 18.58 -9.04
C PHE A 53 7.35 19.30 -7.69
N THR A 54 8.30 20.21 -7.46
CA THR A 54 8.35 21.01 -6.22
C THR A 54 7.10 21.88 -6.04
N SER A 55 6.42 22.22 -7.13
CA SER A 55 5.11 22.88 -7.14
C SER A 55 4.05 22.13 -6.31
N LEU A 56 4.14 20.80 -6.23
CA LEU A 56 3.24 19.97 -5.44
C LEU A 56 3.43 20.18 -3.93
N ASN A 57 4.58 20.70 -3.49
CA ASN A 57 4.88 20.83 -2.06
C ASN A 57 3.93 21.77 -1.32
N GLY A 58 3.33 22.75 -2.01
CA GLY A 58 2.34 23.67 -1.43
C GLY A 58 0.95 23.06 -1.22
N GLY A 59 0.66 21.92 -1.83
CA GLY A 59 -0.64 21.26 -1.71
C GLY A 59 -0.79 20.44 -0.42
N ARG A 60 -2.03 20.36 0.08
CA ARG A 60 -2.38 19.54 1.26
C ARG A 60 -2.99 18.21 0.81
N GLY A 61 -2.56 17.12 1.44
CA GLY A 61 -3.14 15.79 1.26
C GLY A 61 -2.12 14.75 0.77
N PRO A 62 -2.46 13.46 0.92
CA PRO A 62 -1.61 12.38 0.43
C PRO A 62 -1.63 12.32 -1.09
N LEU A 63 -0.52 11.87 -1.66
CA LEU A 63 -0.43 11.54 -3.07
C LEU A 63 -0.92 10.10 -3.28
N ILE A 64 -1.69 9.85 -4.35
CA ILE A 64 -2.25 8.53 -4.63
C ILE A 64 -1.40 7.85 -5.69
N MET A 65 -0.92 6.65 -5.41
CA MET A 65 -0.13 5.85 -6.35
C MET A 65 -0.86 4.56 -6.70
N LYS A 66 -1.09 4.31 -7.99
CA LYS A 66 -1.55 3.01 -8.52
C LYS A 66 -0.45 2.38 -9.34
N MET A 67 0.05 1.24 -8.90
CA MET A 67 1.02 0.48 -9.68
C MET A 67 0.34 -0.32 -10.80
N ALA A 68 1.05 -0.51 -11.90
CA ALA A 68 0.70 -1.45 -12.95
C ALA A 68 0.74 -2.90 -12.42
N GLY A 69 0.12 -3.81 -13.17
CA GLY A 69 0.08 -5.24 -12.85
C GLY A 69 -1.20 -5.70 -12.13
N PHE A 70 -1.23 -7.00 -11.81
CA PHE A 70 -2.38 -7.68 -11.22
C PHE A 70 -2.01 -8.37 -9.89
N PRO A 71 -2.86 -8.32 -8.85
CA PRO A 71 -4.07 -7.49 -8.76
C PRO A 71 -3.73 -5.99 -8.70
N PRO A 72 -4.61 -5.12 -9.23
CA PRO A 72 -4.45 -3.67 -9.12
C PRO A 72 -4.27 -3.25 -7.66
N PHE A 73 -3.38 -2.30 -7.42
CA PHE A 73 -3.10 -1.84 -6.07
C PHE A 73 -2.83 -0.36 -6.02
N VAL A 74 -3.44 0.26 -5.01
CA VAL A 74 -3.41 1.70 -4.81
C VAL A 74 -3.02 2.00 -3.38
N VAL A 75 -2.13 2.97 -3.21
CA VAL A 75 -1.61 3.39 -1.91
C VAL A 75 -1.59 4.91 -1.82
N HIS A 76 -1.84 5.40 -0.62
CA HIS A 76 -1.70 6.81 -0.27
C HIS A 76 -0.31 7.02 0.32
N LEU A 77 0.41 8.00 -0.21
CA LEU A 77 1.80 8.28 0.11
C LEU A 77 1.91 9.66 0.73
N SER A 78 2.65 9.75 1.84
CA SER A 78 3.32 11.00 2.19
C SER A 78 4.47 11.19 1.21
N TYR A 79 4.77 12.44 0.86
CA TYR A 79 5.70 12.70 -0.23
C TYR A 79 6.51 13.97 -0.01
N ALA A 80 7.49 14.22 -0.86
CA ALA A 80 8.08 15.52 -1.13
C ALA A 80 8.40 15.62 -2.63
N GLY A 81 7.94 16.68 -3.27
CA GLY A 81 8.27 16.99 -4.66
C GLY A 81 9.69 17.52 -4.79
N THR A 82 10.36 17.09 -5.84
CA THR A 82 11.70 17.50 -6.29
C THR A 82 11.61 18.00 -7.74
N PRO A 83 12.66 18.61 -8.30
CA PRO A 83 12.64 18.96 -9.72
C PRO A 83 12.40 17.76 -10.64
N ASP A 84 12.93 16.58 -10.27
CA ASP A 84 12.92 15.39 -11.10
C ASP A 84 11.73 14.45 -10.85
N GLY A 85 10.94 14.68 -9.80
CA GLY A 85 9.86 13.76 -9.43
C GLY A 85 9.42 13.91 -7.99
N VAL A 86 9.01 12.79 -7.40
CA VAL A 86 8.47 12.78 -6.04
C VAL A 86 9.15 11.72 -5.20
N ILE A 87 9.65 12.12 -4.03
CA ILE A 87 10.20 11.21 -3.04
C ILE A 87 9.11 10.83 -2.05
N THR A 88 9.05 9.55 -1.70
CA THR A 88 8.22 9.02 -0.63
C THR A 88 9.05 8.05 0.21
N ALA A 89 8.60 7.74 1.42
CA ALA A 89 9.22 6.75 2.29
C ALA A 89 8.29 5.57 2.51
N THR A 90 8.85 4.37 2.45
CA THR A 90 8.15 3.15 2.89
C THR A 90 8.37 2.92 4.38
N ARG A 91 7.48 2.13 4.98
CA ARG A 91 7.63 1.70 6.37
C ARG A 91 8.91 0.87 6.54
N PRO A 92 9.55 0.88 7.72
CA PRO A 92 10.76 0.09 7.99
C PRO A 92 10.60 -1.41 7.77
N ASP A 93 9.36 -1.92 7.86
CA ASP A 93 9.01 -3.33 7.59
C ASP A 93 8.99 -3.70 6.10
N GLY A 94 9.24 -2.74 5.19
CA GLY A 94 9.28 -3.01 3.76
C GLY A 94 7.89 -3.31 3.21
N GLY A 95 6.95 -2.38 3.42
CA GLY A 95 5.54 -2.51 3.04
C GLY A 95 5.32 -3.05 1.62
N TYR A 96 4.21 -3.77 1.43
CA TYR A 96 3.90 -4.51 0.20
C TYR A 96 4.06 -3.72 -1.11
N TRP A 97 3.75 -2.43 -1.09
CA TRP A 97 3.90 -1.57 -2.26
C TRP A 97 5.36 -1.36 -2.65
N ALA A 98 6.27 -1.19 -1.68
CA ALA A 98 7.69 -1.02 -1.92
C ALA A 98 8.30 -2.30 -2.47
N ARG A 99 7.85 -3.47 -1.98
CA ARG A 99 8.22 -4.75 -2.56
C ARG A 99 7.84 -4.85 -4.04
N ARG A 100 6.65 -4.36 -4.43
CA ARG A 100 6.22 -4.34 -5.84
C ARG A 100 7.02 -3.37 -6.70
N VAL A 101 7.52 -2.28 -6.14
CA VAL A 101 8.47 -1.40 -6.84
C VAL A 101 9.79 -2.13 -7.09
N ARG A 102 10.31 -2.87 -6.10
CA ARG A 102 11.58 -3.62 -6.21
C ARG A 102 11.51 -4.81 -7.17
N GLU A 103 10.42 -5.57 -7.10
CA GLU A 103 10.27 -6.85 -7.82
C GLU A 103 9.50 -6.70 -9.14
N GLY A 104 8.79 -5.57 -9.34
CA GLY A 104 7.97 -5.29 -10.51
C GLY A 104 8.60 -4.29 -11.47
N THR A 105 7.78 -3.74 -12.37
CA THR A 105 8.26 -2.74 -13.35
C THR A 105 8.38 -1.34 -12.76
N GLY A 106 7.77 -1.08 -11.59
CA GLY A 106 7.69 0.27 -11.01
C GLY A 106 6.70 1.20 -11.71
N ASP A 107 6.13 0.82 -12.86
CA ASP A 107 5.25 1.69 -13.64
C ASP A 107 3.87 1.85 -13.00
N GLY A 108 3.21 2.96 -13.30
CA GLY A 108 1.84 3.17 -12.90
C GLY A 108 1.37 4.60 -13.08
N TRP A 109 0.49 5.01 -12.17
CA TRP A 109 -0.14 6.31 -12.17
C TRP A 109 0.00 6.97 -10.81
N LEU A 110 0.30 8.27 -10.84
CA LEU A 110 0.44 9.15 -9.70
C LEU A 110 -0.69 10.18 -9.77
N ARG A 111 -1.50 10.32 -8.73
CA ARG A 111 -2.55 11.34 -8.67
C ARG A 111 -2.32 12.30 -7.52
N PHE A 112 -2.43 13.58 -7.85
CA PHE A 112 -2.45 14.67 -6.90
C PHE A 112 -3.61 15.62 -7.20
N GLY A 113 -4.51 15.82 -6.23
CA GLY A 113 -5.75 16.56 -6.48
C GLY A 113 -6.56 15.91 -7.60
N ASP A 114 -6.79 16.63 -8.70
CA ASP A 114 -7.45 16.14 -9.91
C ASP A 114 -6.49 15.78 -11.05
N GLU A 115 -5.18 16.00 -10.89
CA GLU A 115 -4.18 15.69 -11.91
C GLU A 115 -3.66 14.27 -11.75
N THR A 116 -3.52 13.56 -12.86
CA THR A 116 -3.01 12.18 -12.92
C THR A 116 -1.86 12.10 -13.91
N PHE A 117 -0.70 11.65 -13.44
CA PHE A 117 0.54 11.57 -14.20
C PHE A 117 0.93 10.11 -14.39
N ALA A 118 1.40 9.75 -15.58
CA ALA A 118 2.14 8.51 -15.76
C ALA A 118 3.42 8.56 -14.90
N MET A 119 3.77 7.46 -14.26
CA MET A 119 4.94 7.39 -13.38
C MET A 119 5.73 6.10 -13.56
N HIS A 120 6.99 6.17 -13.16
CA HIS A 120 7.86 5.04 -12.92
C HIS A 120 8.52 5.22 -11.54
N ALA A 121 8.32 4.27 -10.64
CA ALA A 121 8.89 4.27 -9.31
C ALA A 121 10.12 3.36 -9.26
N ALA A 122 11.18 3.85 -8.62
CA ALA A 122 12.40 3.09 -8.34
C ALA A 122 12.82 3.31 -6.89
N GLU A 123 13.36 2.26 -6.26
CA GLU A 123 13.93 2.39 -4.91
C GLU A 123 15.30 3.07 -4.96
N VAL A 124 15.48 4.11 -4.15
CA VAL A 124 16.79 4.73 -3.94
C VAL A 124 17.51 4.00 -2.80
N VAL A 125 18.69 3.45 -3.11
CA VAL A 125 19.50 2.64 -2.18
C VAL A 125 20.81 3.35 -1.81
N GLY A 126 21.47 2.86 -0.75
CA GLY A 126 22.75 3.39 -0.29
C GLY A 126 22.65 4.82 0.27
N GLU A 127 23.78 5.53 0.32
CA GLU A 127 23.85 6.88 0.90
C GLU A 127 23.03 7.92 0.12
N ALA A 128 22.74 7.67 -1.16
CA ALA A 128 21.92 8.55 -1.99
C ALA A 128 20.50 8.77 -1.43
N ARG A 129 20.00 7.86 -0.59
CA ARG A 129 18.67 7.99 0.02
C ARG A 129 18.62 9.04 1.14
N ILE A 130 19.74 9.31 1.82
CA ILE A 130 19.77 10.16 3.01
C ILE A 130 19.26 11.60 2.73
N PRO A 131 19.80 12.35 1.75
CA PRO A 131 19.32 13.70 1.48
C PRO A 131 17.85 13.73 1.03
N LEU A 132 17.38 12.66 0.37
CA LEU A 132 15.99 12.55 -0.08
C LEU A 132 15.04 12.30 1.11
N LEU A 133 15.46 11.45 2.07
CA LEU A 133 14.72 11.22 3.31
C LEU A 133 14.71 12.46 4.20
N GLU A 134 15.79 13.23 4.25
CA GLU A 134 15.84 14.52 4.96
C GLU A 134 14.82 15.51 4.37
N GLN A 135 14.75 15.63 3.04
CA GLN A 135 13.78 16.47 2.36
C GLN A 135 12.34 16.02 2.61
N TRP A 136 12.08 14.71 2.54
CA TRP A 136 10.78 14.13 2.84
C TRP A 136 10.37 14.36 4.30
N SER A 137 11.28 14.13 5.25
CA SER A 137 11.08 14.37 6.68
C SER A 137 10.78 15.84 6.96
N ALA A 138 11.57 16.76 6.39
CA ALA A 138 11.38 18.20 6.56
C ALA A 138 10.00 18.68 6.08
N ARG A 139 9.50 18.12 4.97
CA ARG A 139 8.17 18.47 4.47
C ARG A 139 7.04 17.85 5.30
N THR A 140 7.16 16.57 5.62
CA THR A 140 6.07 15.80 6.21
C THR A 140 5.99 15.93 7.72
N GLY A 141 7.09 16.36 8.37
CA GLY A 141 7.25 16.34 9.82
C GLY A 141 7.42 14.93 10.40
N MET A 142 7.57 13.91 9.55
CA MET A 142 7.78 12.52 9.96
C MET A 142 9.26 12.25 10.24
N PRO A 143 9.59 11.40 11.23
CA PRO A 143 10.97 11.03 11.49
C PRO A 143 11.57 10.19 10.35
N MET A 144 12.88 10.31 10.16
CA MET A 144 13.68 9.47 9.26
C MET A 144 13.88 8.05 9.79
#